data_AF-A0A5C8TJ23-F1
#
_entry.id   AF-A0A5C8TJ23-F1
#
_cell.length_a   1.000
_cell.length_b   1.000
_cell.length_c   1.000
_cell.angle_alpha   90.00
_cell.angle_beta   90.00
_cell.angle_gamma   90.00
#
_symmetry.space_group_name_H-M   'P 1'
#
loop_
_entity.id
_entity.type
_entity.pdbx_description
1 polymer ?
#
loop_
_entity_poly.entity_id
_entity_poly.type
_entity_poly.pdbx_seq_one_letter_code
_entity_poly.pdbx_strand_id
1 'polypeptide(L)' 'MRETFHIEVLGPESGEVQTRISVRVGSLETAQERALRLFARARVPQRSGEPAEAVRVIDGAGREVFFRSRFDAAD' A
#
# COMPACT_ATOMS: atom_id res chain seq x y z
N MET A 1 -14.84 2.43 16.96
CA MET A 1 -14.09 3.69 16.72
C MET A 1 -13.44 3.58 15.34
N ARG A 2 -13.23 4.69 14.60
CA ARG A 2 -12.51 4.64 13.31
C ARG A 2 -11.15 5.32 13.44
N GLU A 3 -10.13 4.69 12.90
CA GLU A 3 -8.74 5.15 12.90
C GLU A 3 -8.32 5.57 11.50
N THR A 4 -7.31 6.44 11.43
CA THR A 4 -6.71 6.85 10.16
C THR A 4 -5.48 6.01 9.90
N PHE A 5 -5.40 5.47 8.68
CA PHE A 5 -4.20 4.80 8.16
C PHE A 5 -3.76 5.49 6.87
N HIS A 6 -2.45 5.50 6.62
CA HIS A 6 -1.89 5.86 5.33
C HIS A 6 -1.50 4.60 4.57
N ILE A 7 -1.92 4.50 3.32
CA ILE A 7 -1.51 3.43 2.42
C ILE A 7 -0.56 4.04 1.41
N GLU A 8 0.64 3.48 1.32
CA GLU A 8 1.67 3.91 0.39
C GLU A 8 2.00 2.78 -0.58
N VAL A 9 1.88 3.07 -1.87
CA VAL A 9 2.35 2.20 -2.96
C VAL A 9 3.74 2.69 -3.33
N LEU A 10 4.71 1.78 -3.31
CA LEU A 10 6.13 2.06 -3.48
C LEU A 10 6.57 1.68 -4.90
N GLY A 11 7.41 2.53 -5.48
CA GLY A 11 8.06 2.29 -6.76
C GLY A 11 9.35 1.47 -6.63
N PRO A 12 10.05 1.24 -7.74
CA PRO A 12 11.32 0.51 -7.75
C PRO A 12 12.47 1.30 -7.12
N GLU A 13 12.41 2.63 -7.14
CA GLU A 13 13.44 3.45 -6.51
C GLU A 13 13.27 3.44 -4.99
N SER A 14 14.39 3.28 -4.27
CA SER A 14 14.36 3.19 -2.80
C SER A 14 13.79 4.46 -2.18
N GLY A 15 12.66 4.31 -1.47
CA GLY A 15 11.96 5.42 -0.84
C GLY A 15 10.99 6.18 -1.76
N GLU A 16 10.86 5.76 -3.02
CA GLU A 16 9.87 6.31 -3.94
C GLU A 16 8.45 5.90 -3.54
N VAL A 17 7.60 6.89 -3.29
CA VAL A 17 6.16 6.70 -3.05
C VAL A 17 5.41 7.14 -4.30
N GLN A 18 5.00 6.17 -5.13
CA GLN A 18 4.22 6.43 -6.34
C GLN A 18 2.81 6.92 -6.03
N THR A 19 2.22 6.42 -4.93
CA THR A 19 0.88 6.83 -4.50
C THR A 19 0.79 6.76 -2.99
N ARG A 20 0.23 7.81 -2.38
CA ARG A 20 -0.16 7.81 -0.98
C ARG A 20 -1.62 8.19 -0.85
N ILE A 21 -2.39 7.39 -0.12
CA ILE A 21 -3.76 7.74 0.27
C ILE A 21 -3.95 7.63 1.77
N SER A 22 -4.93 8.37 2.30
CA SER A 22 -5.35 8.25 3.68
C SER A 22 -6.75 7.63 3.74
N VAL A 23 -6.94 6.63 4.59
CA VAL A 23 -8.22 5.95 4.78
C VAL A 23 -8.63 6.01 6.24
N ARG A 24 -9.93 6.21 6.49
CA ARG A 24 -10.51 6.19 7.83
C ARG A 24 -11.43 4.98 7.99
N VAL A 25 -10.97 3.95 8.67
CA VAL A 25 -11.64 2.62 8.74
C VAL A 25 -11.75 2.12 10.17
N GLY A 26 -12.55 1.08 10.40
CA GLY A 26 -12.82 0.53 11.74
C GLY A 26 -11.79 -0.47 12.24
N SER A 27 -10.88 -0.94 11.39
CA SER A 27 -9.87 -1.95 11.72
C SER A 27 -8.67 -1.88 10.77
N LEU A 28 -7.54 -2.42 11.23
CA LEU A 28 -6.34 -2.62 10.41
C LEU A 28 -6.61 -3.55 9.22
N GLU A 29 -7.36 -4.63 9.42
CA GLU A 29 -7.70 -5.60 8.37
C GLU A 29 -8.34 -4.91 7.14
N THR A 30 -9.33 -4.03 7.37
CA THR A 30 -9.95 -3.27 6.27
C THR A 30 -8.95 -2.33 5.56
N ALA A 31 -7.96 -1.79 6.27
CA ALA A 31 -6.89 -1.01 5.65
C ALA A 31 -5.96 -1.91 4.80
N GLN A 32 -5.62 -3.10 5.28
CA GLN A 32 -4.81 -4.08 4.55
C GLN A 32 -5.51 -4.56 3.27
N GLU A 33 -6.81 -4.89 3.33
CA GLU A 33 -7.59 -5.27 2.15
C GLU A 33 -7.57 -4.17 1.08
N ARG A 34 -7.74 -2.91 1.49
CA ARG A 34 -7.64 -1.76 0.58
C ARG A 34 -6.24 -1.62 -0.01
N ALA A 35 -5.20 -1.81 0.81
CA ALA A 35 -3.82 -1.75 0.36
C ALA A 35 -3.53 -2.81 -0.70
N LEU A 36 -3.94 -4.06 -0.48
CA LEU A 36 -3.78 -5.15 -1.42
C LEU A 36 -4.52 -4.90 -2.74
N ARG A 37 -5.75 -4.37 -2.71
CA ARG A 37 -6.50 -4.01 -3.92
C ARG A 37 -5.82 -2.89 -4.72
N LEU A 38 -5.31 -1.87 -4.03
CA LEU A 38 -4.56 -0.79 -4.67
C LEU A 38 -3.28 -1.31 -5.31
N PHE A 39 -2.55 -2.15 -4.58
CA PHE A 39 -1.30 -2.72 -5.06
C PHE A 39 -1.50 -3.65 -6.26
N ALA A 40 -2.53 -4.50 -6.23
CA ALA A 40 -2.90 -5.33 -7.37
C ALA A 40 -3.15 -4.49 -8.64
N ARG A 41 -3.83 -3.33 -8.49
CA ARG A 41 -4.08 -2.42 -9.62
C ARG A 41 -2.83 -1.67 -10.06
N ALA A 42 -1.99 -1.23 -9.13
CA ALA A 42 -0.78 -0.45 -9.42
C ALA A 42 0.34 -1.28 -10.05
N ARG A 43 0.36 -2.60 -9.82
CA ARG A 43 1.27 -3.54 -10.47
C ARG A 43 0.95 -3.81 -11.93
N VAL A 44 -0.26 -3.51 -12.40
CA VAL A 44 -0.62 -3.69 -13.80
C VAL A 44 0.12 -2.63 -14.62
N PRO A 45 0.88 -3.01 -15.66
CA PRO A 45 1.60 -2.06 -16.52
C PRO A 45 0.64 -1.00 -17.06
N GLN A 46 0.72 0.21 -16.52
CA GLN A 46 0.13 1.39 -17.14
C GLN A 46 1.11 1.86 -18.21
N ARG A 47 0.61 2.39 -19.32
CA ARG A 47 1.33 2.65 -20.59
C ARG A 47 2.66 3.43 -20.50
N SER A 48 3.03 3.99 -19.34
CA SER A 48 4.15 4.94 -19.20
C SER A 48 4.88 4.93 -17.83
N GLY A 49 4.58 4.02 -16.89
CA GLY A 49 5.17 4.06 -15.54
C GLY A 49 5.79 2.72 -15.11
N GLU A 50 6.84 2.77 -14.30
CA GLU A 50 7.43 1.57 -13.70
C GLU A 50 6.44 0.93 -12.73
N PRO A 51 6.28 -0.41 -12.77
CA PRO A 51 5.30 -1.11 -11.97
C PRO A 51 5.61 -0.95 -10.48
N ALA A 52 4.56 -0.80 -9.67
CA ALA A 52 4.70 -0.78 -8.22
C ALA A 52 5.43 -2.03 -7.71
N GLU A 53 6.37 -1.85 -6.78
CA GLU A 53 7.14 -2.95 -6.20
C GLU A 53 6.59 -3.42 -4.86
N ALA A 54 5.98 -2.53 -4.10
CA ALA A 54 5.41 -2.87 -2.80
C ALA A 54 4.24 -1.96 -2.40
N VAL A 55 3.56 -2.35 -1.33
CA VAL A 55 2.59 -1.52 -0.61
C VAL A 55 2.83 -1.66 0.89
N ARG A 56 2.65 -0.55 1.62
CA ARG A 56 2.66 -0.55 3.09
C ARG A 56 1.47 0.20 3.67
N VAL A 57 1.11 -0.15 4.90
CA VAL A 57 0.12 0.57 5.70
C VAL A 57 0.84 1.16 6.91
N ILE A 58 0.61 2.45 7.14
CA ILE A 58 1.15 3.23 8.24
C ILE A 58 -0.01 3.67 9.13
N ASP A 59 0.10 3.45 10.45
CA ASP A 59 -0.91 3.88 11.42
C ASP A 59 -0.88 5.40 11.68
N GLY A 60 -1.83 5.89 12.49
CA GLY A 60 -1.90 7.31 12.85
C GLY A 60 -0.72 7.82 13.71
N ALA A 61 0.10 6.92 14.24
CA ALA A 61 1.33 7.24 14.96
C ALA A 61 2.58 7.21 14.05
N GLY A 62 2.40 6.94 12.75
CA GLY A 62 3.51 6.89 11.79
C GLY A 62 4.24 5.55 11.76
N ARG A 63 3.71 4.49 12.39
CA ARG A 63 4.33 3.16 12.38
C ARG A 63 3.86 2.36 11.19
N GLU A 64 4.79 1.69 10.51
CA GLU A 64 4.45 0.66 9.53
C GLU A 64 3.85 -0.55 10.26
N VAL A 65 2.62 -0.89 9.92
CA VAL A 65 1.83 -1.97 10.55
C VAL A 65 1.47 -3.09 9.57
N PHE A 66 1.83 -2.92 8.30
CA PHE A 66 1.70 -3.92 7.24
C PHE A 66 2.62 -3.57 6.08
N PHE A 67 3.19 -4.59 5.45
CA PHE A 67 4.00 -4.47 4.24
C PHE A 67 3.75 -5.68 3.34
N ARG A 68 3.70 -5.45 2.03
CA ARG A 68 3.61 -6.50 1.01
C ARG A 68 4.36 -6.07 -0.25
N SER A 69 5.32 -6.86 -0.67
CA SER A 69 6.07 -6.71 -1.91
C SER A 69 5.50 -7.56 -3.04
N ARG A 70 5.95 -7.29 -4.27
CA ARG A 70 5.65 -8.12 -5.44
C ARG A 70 6.32 -9.50 -5.39
N PHE A 71 7.28 -9.70 -4.49
CA PHE A 71 8.00 -10.96 -4.30
C PHE A 71 7.33 -11.87 -3.27
N ASP A 72 6.41 -11.34 -2.47
CA ASP A 72 5.65 -12.14 -1.50
C ASP A 72 4.62 -13.00 -2.25
N ALA A 73 4.88 -14.32 -2.31
CA ALA A 73 4.06 -15.31 -3.00
C ALA A 73 2.56 -15.12 -2.71
N ALA A 74 1.75 -14.98 -3.76
CA ALA A 74 0.30 -15.02 -3.62
C ALA A 74 -0.08 -16.47 -3.28
N ASP A 75 -0.43 -16.70 -2.02
CA ASP A 75 -1.02 -17.96 -1.55
C ASP A 75 -2.41 -18.15 -2.20
#